data_AF-X8AQJ8-F1
#
_entry.id   AF-X8AQJ8-F1
#
_cell.length_a   1.000
_cell.length_b   1.000
_cell.length_c   1.000
_cell.angle_alpha   90.00
_cell.angle_beta   90.00
_cell.angle_gamma   90.00
#
_symmetry.space_group_name_H-M   'P 1'
#
loop_
_entity.id
_entity.type
_entity.pdbx_description
1 polymer ?
#
loop_
_entity_poly.entity_id
_entity_poly.type
_entity_poly.pdbx_seq_one_letter_code
_entity_poly.pdbx_strand_id
1 'polypeptide(L)'
;MLGGAGPGAKLAERQGEKAYAQKWRVIAEEIKADILQHGVNAKGVFTQHYGADALDASLLMVVLTRFLPPMTPGAQHRAGHRRRTHRTGLGVALPR
;
A
#
# COMPACT_ATOMS: atom_id res chain seq x y z
N MET A 1 1.18 -18.03 13.76
CA MET A 1 0.26 -16.89 13.95
C MET A 1 1.01 -15.55 13.84
N LEU A 2 1.35 -15.12 12.63
CA LEU A 2 2.01 -13.82 12.38
C LEU A 2 0.95 -12.79 11.93
N GLY A 3 -0.05 -12.51 12.77
CA GLY A 3 -0.89 -11.32 12.61
C GLY A 3 -0.13 -10.14 13.19
N GLY A 4 0.66 -9.44 12.37
CA GLY A 4 1.68 -8.51 12.83
C GLY A 4 1.10 -7.25 13.47
N ALA A 5 1.17 -7.15 14.81
CA ALA A 5 0.96 -5.89 15.51
C ALA A 5 1.74 -4.75 14.84
N GLY A 6 1.05 -3.63 14.58
CA GLY A 6 1.67 -2.43 14.03
C GLY A 6 2.80 -1.92 14.93
N PRO A 7 3.72 -1.08 14.41
CA PRO A 7 4.87 -0.58 15.16
C PRO A 7 4.50 0.05 16.51
N GLY A 8 3.38 0.78 16.58
CA GLY A 8 2.88 1.39 17.81
C GLY A 8 2.47 0.36 18.87
N ALA A 9 1.72 -0.69 18.49
CA ALA A 9 1.32 -1.74 19.41
C ALA A 9 2.55 -2.49 19.97
N LYS A 10 3.54 -2.80 19.13
CA LYS A 10 4.82 -3.39 19.58
C LYS A 10 5.59 -2.49 20.55
N LEU A 11 5.57 -1.17 20.32
CA LEU A 11 6.20 -0.22 21.23
C LEU A 11 5.48 -0.20 22.58
N ALA A 12 4.14 -0.15 22.59
CA ALA A 12 3.36 -0.24 23.83
C ALA A 12 3.65 -1.53 24.60
N GLU A 13 3.75 -2.69 23.92
CA GLU A 13 4.14 -3.95 24.57
C GLU A 13 5.50 -3.84 25.26
N ARG A 14 6.51 -3.25 24.61
CA ARG A 14 7.86 -3.06 25.17
C ARG A 14 7.88 -2.11 26.37
N GLN A 15 6.96 -1.15 26.40
CA GLN A 15 6.81 -0.21 27.51
C GLN A 15 5.95 -0.76 28.66
N GLY A 16 5.41 -1.98 28.55
CA GLY A 16 4.51 -2.57 29.54
C GLY A 16 3.05 -2.13 29.43
N GLU A 17 2.71 -1.32 28.43
CA GLU A 17 1.39 -0.74 28.18
C GLU A 17 0.45 -1.72 27.46
N LYS A 18 0.16 -2.86 28.10
CA LYS A 18 -0.58 -3.98 27.49
C LYS A 18 -1.97 -3.61 26.97
N ALA A 19 -2.69 -2.75 27.68
CA ALA A 19 -4.03 -2.32 27.27
C ALA A 19 -3.99 -1.50 25.97
N TYR A 20 -3.04 -0.58 25.86
CA TYR A 20 -2.83 0.19 24.63
C TYR A 20 -2.34 -0.68 23.49
N ALA A 21 -1.41 -1.61 23.76
CA ALA A 21 -0.96 -2.57 22.77
C ALA A 21 -2.12 -3.37 22.15
N GLN A 22 -2.99 -3.92 22.98
CA GLN A 22 -4.17 -4.67 22.52
C GLN A 22 -5.11 -3.77 21.71
N LYS A 23 -5.44 -2.58 22.24
CA LYS A 23 -6.32 -1.63 21.56
C LYS A 23 -5.80 -1.24 20.19
N TRP A 24 -4.53 -0.85 20.10
CA TRP A 24 -3.92 -0.43 18.84
C TRP A 24 -3.76 -1.57 17.85
N ARG A 25 -3.56 -2.81 18.32
CA ARG A 25 -3.52 -3.96 17.44
C ARG A 25 -4.87 -4.19 16.75
N VAL A 26 -5.96 -4.15 17.49
CA VAL A 26 -7.32 -4.32 16.93
C VAL A 26 -7.60 -3.24 15.90
N ILE A 27 -7.39 -1.97 16.26
CA ILE A 27 -7.62 -0.83 15.35
C ILE A 27 -6.74 -0.93 14.10
N ALA A 28 -5.47 -1.34 14.23
CA ALA A 28 -4.57 -1.48 13.08
C ALA A 28 -5.04 -2.57 12.10
N GLU A 29 -5.57 -3.68 12.60
CA GLU A 29 -6.14 -4.74 11.74
C GLU A 29 -7.44 -4.28 11.07
N GLU A 30 -8.30 -3.54 11.77
CA GLU A 30 -9.52 -2.95 11.20
C GLU A 30 -9.19 -1.98 10.05
N ILE A 31 -8.28 -1.03 10.29
CA ILE A 31 -7.82 -0.08 9.26
C ILE A 31 -7.17 -0.82 8.09
N LYS A 32 -6.37 -1.86 8.37
CA LYS A 32 -5.73 -2.65 7.32
C LYS A 32 -6.75 -3.36 6.45
N ALA A 33 -7.76 -3.99 7.05
CA ALA A 33 -8.83 -4.67 6.33
C ALA A 33 -9.59 -3.68 5.42
N ASP A 34 -9.95 -2.51 5.96
CA ASP A 34 -10.65 -1.47 5.22
C ASP A 34 -9.84 -0.96 4.01
N ILE A 35 -8.54 -0.68 4.22
CA ILE A 35 -7.62 -0.27 3.16
C ILE A 35 -7.47 -1.36 2.08
N LEU A 36 -7.40 -2.64 2.45
CA LEU A 36 -7.28 -3.73 1.47
C LEU A 36 -8.57 -3.94 0.67
N GLN A 37 -9.72 -3.66 1.28
CA GLN A 37 -11.01 -3.79 0.63
C GLN A 37 -11.34 -2.61 -0.30
N HIS A 38 -11.06 -1.38 0.13
CA HIS A 38 -11.52 -0.16 -0.55
C HIS A 38 -10.40 0.64 -1.22
N GLY A 39 -9.14 0.40 -0.85
CA GLY A 39 -7.96 1.14 -1.32
C GLY A 39 -7.28 0.54 -2.56
N VAL A 40 -7.90 -0.43 -3.22
CA VAL A 40 -7.39 -1.04 -4.46
C VAL A 40 -8.42 -0.94 -5.58
N ASN A 41 -7.94 -0.78 -6.81
CA ASN A 41 -8.80 -0.87 -7.98
C ASN A 41 -9.11 -2.32 -8.38
N ALA A 42 -9.93 -2.50 -9.43
CA ALA A 42 -10.32 -3.81 -9.95
C ALA A 42 -9.13 -4.72 -10.37
N LYS A 43 -7.92 -4.18 -10.53
CA LYS A 43 -6.71 -4.93 -10.87
C LYS A 43 -5.90 -5.35 -9.63
N GLY A 44 -6.40 -5.09 -8.42
CA GLY A 44 -5.70 -5.33 -7.16
C GLY A 44 -4.54 -4.36 -6.93
N VAL A 45 -4.58 -3.17 -7.53
CA VAL A 45 -3.51 -2.16 -7.42
C VAL A 45 -3.96 -1.06 -6.49
N PHE A 46 -3.12 -0.68 -5.52
CA PHE A 46 -3.40 0.45 -4.64
C PHE A 46 -3.61 1.77 -5.39
N THR A 47 -4.54 2.57 -4.89
CA THR A 47 -4.96 3.84 -5.48
C THR A 47 -4.65 5.00 -4.52
N GLN A 48 -4.56 6.23 -5.05
CA GLN A 48 -4.20 7.41 -4.25
C GLN A 48 -5.19 7.68 -3.10
N HIS A 49 -6.48 7.45 -3.34
CA HIS A 49 -7.55 7.53 -2.35
C HIS A 49 -8.70 6.60 -2.75
N TYR A 50 -9.64 6.36 -1.83
CA TYR A 50 -10.79 5.50 -2.10
C TYR A 50 -11.64 6.04 -3.26
N GLY A 51 -12.10 5.11 -4.11
CA GLY A 51 -12.92 5.41 -5.28
C GLY A 51 -12.18 6.00 -6.49
N ALA A 52 -10.86 6.23 -6.42
CA ALA A 52 -10.07 6.68 -7.56
C ALA A 52 -9.33 5.53 -8.26
N ASP A 53 -8.97 5.74 -9.53
CA ASP A 53 -8.08 4.87 -10.30
C ASP A 53 -6.63 5.41 -10.41
N ALA A 54 -6.37 6.59 -9.83
CA ALA A 54 -5.08 7.26 -9.93
C ALA A 54 -4.00 6.58 -9.07
N LEU A 55 -2.78 6.51 -9.62
CA LEU A 55 -1.57 6.06 -8.93
C LEU A 55 -0.76 7.29 -8.49
N ASP A 56 -0.17 7.23 -7.30
CA ASP A 56 0.69 8.28 -6.74
C ASP A 56 2.03 7.72 -6.21
N ALA A 57 3.04 8.59 -6.09
CA ALA A 57 4.36 8.22 -5.57
C ALA A 57 4.34 7.79 -4.09
N SER A 58 3.43 8.34 -3.28
CA SER A 58 3.25 7.98 -1.86
C SER A 58 2.91 6.50 -1.65
N LEU A 59 2.38 5.81 -2.68
CA LEU A 59 2.06 4.38 -2.61
C LEU A 59 3.29 3.48 -2.43
N LEU A 60 4.50 4.01 -2.64
CA LEU A 60 5.75 3.31 -2.27
C LEU A 60 5.79 2.99 -0.76
N MET A 61 5.10 3.77 0.08
CA MET A 61 5.03 3.55 1.52
C MET A 61 4.39 2.21 1.89
N VAL A 62 3.44 1.71 1.10
CA VAL A 62 2.83 0.40 1.31
C VAL A 62 3.89 -0.71 1.33
N VAL A 63 4.90 -0.60 0.46
CA VAL A 63 5.99 -1.57 0.37
C VAL A 63 7.02 -1.35 1.47
N LEU A 64 7.46 -0.10 1.67
CA LEU A 64 8.54 0.23 2.61
C LEU A 64 8.16 -0.03 4.07
N THR A 65 6.89 0.17 4.43
CA THR A 65 6.38 -0.07 5.78
C THR A 65 6.02 -1.52 6.07
N ARG A 66 6.18 -2.42 5.08
CA ARG A 66 5.74 -3.82 5.18
C ARG A 66 4.25 -3.96 5.48
N PHE A 67 3.44 -3.04 4.96
CA PHE A 67 1.99 -3.07 5.10
C PHE A 67 1.40 -4.38 4.53
N LEU A 68 1.90 -4.77 3.37
CA LEU A 68 1.71 -6.10 2.82
C LEU A 68 2.80 -7.07 3.30
N PRO A 69 2.47 -8.36 3.47
CA PRO A 69 3.49 -9.39 3.65
C PRO A 69 4.44 -9.43 2.44
N PRO A 70 5.65 -9.99 2.58
CA PRO A 70 6.54 -10.24 1.46
C PRO A 70 5.79 -10.95 0.33
N MET A 71 6.00 -10.49 -0.90
CA MET A 71 5.26 -11.00 -2.06
C MET A 71 5.45 -12.52 -2.18
N THR A 72 4.37 -13.24 -1.94
CA THR A 72 4.25 -14.69 -2.16
C THR A 72 3.46 -14.90 -3.45
N PRO A 73 3.76 -15.96 -4.24
CA PRO A 73 2.95 -16.28 -5.41
C PRO A 73 1.47 -16.42 -5.01
N GLY A 74 0.59 -15.60 -5.61
CA GLY A 74 -0.85 -15.56 -5.27
C GLY A 74 -1.30 -14.32 -4.48
N ALA A 75 -0.41 -13.40 -4.11
CA ALA A 75 -0.80 -12.14 -3.47
C ALA A 75 -1.74 -11.30 -4.36
N GLN A 76 -2.96 -11.04 -3.87
CA GLN A 76 -4.03 -10.36 -4.61
C GLN A 76 -3.81 -8.85 -4.75
N HIS A 77 -3.12 -8.23 -3.77
CA HIS A 77 -2.86 -6.79 -3.72
C HIS A 77 -1.41 -6.47 -4.03
N ARG A 78 -1.16 -5.42 -4.82
CA ARG A 78 0.20 -4.96 -5.17
C ARG A 78 0.31 -3.44 -5.24
N ALA A 79 1.49 -2.92 -4.90
CA ALA A 79 1.85 -1.54 -5.22
C ALA A 79 2.03 -1.42 -6.75
N GLY A 80 1.30 -0.50 -7.38
CA GLY A 80 1.35 -0.32 -8.83
C GLY A 80 2.69 0.21 -9.31
N HIS A 81 3.04 -0.10 -10.56
CA HIS A 81 4.14 0.56 -11.27
C HIS A 81 3.57 1.10 -12.58
N ARG A 82 3.51 2.42 -12.73
CA ARG A 82 3.18 3.02 -14.02
C ARG A 82 4.47 3.20 -14.81
N ARG A 83 4.70 2.33 -15.80
CA ARG A 83 5.69 2.63 -16.84
C ARG A 83 5.17 3.85 -17.60
N ARG A 84 5.81 5.01 -17.46
CA ARG A 84 5.59 6.12 -18.40
C ARG A 84 6.13 5.66 -19.75
N THR A 85 5.27 5.22 -20.66
CA THR A 85 5.59 5.27 -22.07
C THR A 85 5.48 6.73 -22.50
N HIS A 86 6.57 7.48 -22.34
CA HIS A 86 6.74 8.69 -23.13
C HIS A 86 6.94 8.25 -24.59
N ARG A 87 5.85 8.01 -25.32
CA ARG A 87 5.88 8.13 -26.78
C ARG A 87 5.84 9.62 -27.08
N THR A 88 6.97 10.28 -26.89
CA THR A 88 7.16 11.64 -27.39
C THR A 88 7.19 11.51 -28.90
N GLY A 89 6.05 11.77 -29.55
CA GLY A 89 5.99 12.01 -30.98
C GLY A 89 6.63 13.35 -31.27
N LEU A 90 7.97 13.44 -31.26
CA LEU A 90 8.68 14.49 -31.98
C LEU A 90 8.94 13.96 -33.39
N GLY A 91 7.90 14.04 -34.23
CA GLY A 91 8.10 14.03 -35.67
C GLY A 91 8.57 15.41 -36.09
N VAL A 92 9.88 15.65 -36.08
CA VAL A 92 10.46 16.81 -36.76
C VAL A 92 10.50 16.48 -38.24
N ALA A 93 9.55 17.02 -39.01
CA ALA A 93 9.63 17.02 -40.45
C ALA A 93 10.63 18.10 -40.87
N LEU A 94 11.80 17.69 -41.39
CA LEU A 94 12.72 18.59 -42.08
C LEU A 94 12.27 18.74 -43.54
N PRO A 95 12.09 19.96 -44.07
CA PRO A 95 11.87 20.16 -45.50
C PRO A 95 13.15 19.84 -46.29
N ARG A 96 12.98 19.27 -47.48
CA ARG A 96 14.05 19.03 -48.45
C ARG A 96 14.51 20.30 -49.12
#